data_AF-D5U233-F1
#
_entry.id   AF-D5U233-F1
#
_cell.length_a   1.000
_cell.length_b   1.000
_cell.length_c   1.000
_cell.angle_alpha   90.00
_cell.angle_beta   90.00
_cell.angle_gamma   90.00
#
_symmetry.space_group_name_H-M   'P 1'
#
loop_
_entity.id
_entity.type
_entity.pdbx_description
1 polymer ?
#
loop_
_entity_poly.entity_id
_entity_poly.type
_entity_poly.pdbx_seq_one_letter_code
_entity_poly.pdbx_strand_id
1 'polypeptide(L)'
;MREVSGSVKDVLVNNIEAYVRSVAPGLIHTLNIYCRRTAGKDCAELFLEEPWTFRDIISNVYGSSSSAEMIARMFIYPVKLNIFIDEPMEKLIKLFFENPRELYRIIRKALES
;
A
#
# COMPACT_ATOMS: atom_id res chain seq x y z
N MET A 1 30.08 -1.66 -2.32
CA MET A 1 28.83 -1.66 -3.11
C MET A 1 28.08 -2.94 -2.75
N ARG A 2 26.90 -2.85 -2.12
CA ARG A 2 26.04 -4.03 -1.91
C ARG A 2 25.06 -4.08 -3.06
N GLU A 3 25.10 -5.17 -3.83
CA GLU A 3 24.06 -5.52 -4.79
C GLU A 3 22.75 -5.68 -4.03
N VAL A 4 21.76 -4.84 -4.34
CA VAL A 4 20.40 -5.02 -3.86
C VAL A 4 19.72 -5.98 -4.82
N SER A 5 19.93 -7.29 -4.64
CA SER A 5 19.17 -8.33 -5.33
C SER A 5 17.83 -8.56 -4.60
N GLY A 6 17.04 -7.51 -4.41
CA GLY A 6 15.67 -7.61 -3.89
C GLY A 6 14.72 -7.91 -5.04
N SER A 7 13.69 -8.71 -4.79
CA SER A 7 12.59 -8.85 -5.76
C SER A 7 11.93 -7.48 -6.00
N VAL A 8 11.28 -7.26 -7.14
CA VAL A 8 10.54 -6.00 -7.42
C VAL A 8 9.55 -5.68 -6.30
N LYS A 9 8.95 -6.72 -5.70
CA LYS A 9 8.11 -6.61 -4.51
C LYS A 9 8.86 -5.99 -3.33
N ASP A 10 10.08 -6.43 -3.02
CA ASP A 10 10.88 -5.91 -1.90
C ASP A 10 11.23 -4.43 -2.12
N VAL A 11 11.52 -4.04 -3.36
CA VAL A 11 11.74 -2.63 -3.73
C VAL A 11 10.48 -1.80 -3.48
N LEU A 12 9.31 -2.31 -3.90
CA LEU A 12 8.04 -1.62 -3.66
C LEU A 12 7.71 -1.49 -2.18
N VAL A 13 7.89 -2.55 -1.39
CA VAL A 13 7.68 -2.52 0.07
C VAL A 13 8.55 -1.44 0.69
N ASN A 14 9.86 -1.43 0.38
CA ASN A 14 10.78 -0.43 0.90
C ASN A 14 10.40 1.00 0.50
N ASN A 15 9.94 1.20 -0.74
CA ASN A 15 9.55 2.51 -1.25
C ASN A 15 8.24 3.01 -0.62
N ILE A 16 7.27 2.12 -0.41
CA ILE A 16 6.05 2.44 0.35
C ILE A 16 6.43 2.88 1.75
N GLU A 17 7.21 2.08 2.47
CA GLU A 17 7.57 2.41 3.85
C GLU A 17 8.39 3.70 3.94
N ALA A 18 9.35 3.91 3.04
CA ALA A 18 10.16 5.12 3.00
C ALA A 18 9.28 6.37 2.76
N TYR A 19 8.31 6.27 1.85
CA TYR A 19 7.38 7.35 1.58
C TYR A 19 6.45 7.63 2.76
N VAL A 20 5.85 6.59 3.37
CA VAL A 20 4.99 6.78 4.55
C VAL A 20 5.80 7.40 5.70
N ARG A 21 7.06 6.97 5.91
CA ARG A 21 7.95 7.55 6.93
C ARG A 21 8.28 9.03 6.67
N SER A 22 8.41 9.44 5.42
CA SER A 22 8.72 10.83 5.09
C SER A 22 7.52 11.76 5.23
N VAL A 23 6.31 11.26 4.93
CA VAL A 23 5.06 12.03 5.05
C VAL A 23 4.56 12.10 6.49
N ALA A 24 4.61 10.98 7.22
CA ALA A 24 4.10 10.86 8.58
C ALA A 24 5.02 9.98 9.43
N PRO A 25 6.05 10.57 10.07
CA PRO A 25 6.95 9.84 10.95
C PRO A 25 6.19 9.10 12.06
N GLY A 26 6.46 7.80 12.22
CA GLY A 26 5.80 6.95 13.22
C GLY A 26 4.52 6.26 12.73
N LEU A 27 3.87 6.74 11.67
CA LEU A 27 2.63 6.16 11.16
C LEU A 27 2.80 4.70 10.73
N ILE A 28 3.87 4.40 9.96
CA ILE A 28 4.10 3.04 9.47
C ILE A 28 4.32 2.04 10.62
N HIS A 29 4.96 2.48 11.71
CA HIS A 29 5.22 1.62 12.86
C HIS A 29 3.91 1.26 13.57
N THR A 30 3.06 2.26 13.82
CA THR A 30 1.73 2.06 14.40
C THR A 30 0.86 1.18 13.52
N LEU A 31 0.82 1.44 12.21
CA LEU A 31 0.08 0.63 11.24
C LEU A 31 0.55 -0.84 11.26
N ASN A 32 1.86 -1.07 11.24
CA ASN A 32 2.43 -2.42 11.23
C ASN A 32 2.01 -3.24 12.47
N ILE A 33 1.78 -2.61 13.63
CA ILE A 33 1.22 -3.30 14.80
C ILE A 33 -0.17 -3.88 14.48
N TYR A 34 -1.04 -3.11 13.84
CA TYR A 34 -2.38 -3.57 13.46
C TYR A 34 -2.36 -4.63 12.34
N CYS A 35 -1.52 -4.45 11.32
CA CYS A 35 -1.38 -5.42 10.23
C CYS A 35 -0.80 -6.75 10.71
N ARG A 36 0.25 -6.72 11.55
CA ARG A 36 0.82 -7.94 12.13
C ARG A 36 -0.16 -8.66 13.03
N ARG A 37 -0.91 -7.92 13.86
CA ARG A 37 -1.92 -8.51 14.76
C ARG A 37 -3.05 -9.19 13.98
N THR A 38 -3.47 -8.61 12.85
CA THR A 38 -4.63 -9.09 12.09
C THR A 38 -4.26 -10.17 11.07
N ALA A 39 -3.13 -10.01 10.38
CA ALA A 39 -2.77 -10.81 9.21
C ALA A 39 -1.34 -11.37 9.23
N GLY A 40 -0.56 -11.12 10.29
CA GLY A 40 0.81 -11.64 10.43
C GLY A 40 1.86 -10.97 9.53
N LYS A 41 1.52 -9.89 8.81
CA LYS A 41 2.40 -9.19 7.86
C LYS A 41 2.52 -7.70 8.18
N ASP A 42 3.59 -7.08 7.69
CA ASP A 42 3.70 -5.62 7.66
C ASP A 42 2.73 -5.01 6.66
N CYS A 43 2.30 -3.77 6.89
CA CYS A 43 1.22 -3.18 6.09
C CYS A 43 1.59 -2.96 4.63
N ALA A 44 2.84 -2.63 4.33
CA ALA A 44 3.29 -2.44 2.95
C ALA A 44 3.26 -3.76 2.16
N GLU A 45 3.67 -4.86 2.79
CA GLU A 45 3.55 -6.19 2.21
C GLU A 45 2.09 -6.61 2.06
N LEU A 46 1.29 -6.44 3.13
CA LEU A 46 -0.13 -6.77 3.13
C LEU A 46 -0.90 -6.00 2.06
N PHE A 47 -0.59 -4.73 1.84
CA PHE A 47 -1.19 -3.92 0.79
C PHE A 47 -0.94 -4.49 -0.62
N LEU A 48 0.28 -4.97 -0.89
CA LEU A 48 0.63 -5.51 -2.21
C LEU A 48 0.06 -6.90 -2.47
N GLU A 49 -0.18 -7.69 -1.42
CA GLU A 49 -0.63 -9.08 -1.54
C GLU A 49 -2.13 -9.26 -1.33
N GLU A 50 -2.68 -8.55 -0.34
CA GLU A 50 -4.05 -8.70 0.12
C GLU A 50 -4.67 -7.31 0.43
N PRO A 51 -4.81 -6.43 -0.59
CA PRO A 51 -5.27 -5.06 -0.37
C PRO A 51 -6.67 -4.96 0.25
N TRP A 52 -7.51 -6.00 0.12
CA TRP A 52 -8.80 -6.07 0.82
C TRP A 52 -8.62 -6.15 2.33
N THR A 53 -7.71 -7.00 2.81
CA THR A 53 -7.40 -7.14 4.24
C THR A 53 -6.79 -5.84 4.78
N PHE A 54 -5.89 -5.23 4.02
CA PHE A 54 -5.33 -3.91 4.38
C PHE A 54 -6.42 -2.82 4.44
N ARG A 55 -7.34 -2.80 3.47
CA ARG A 55 -8.49 -1.88 3.46
C ARG A 55 -9.36 -2.05 4.70
N ASP A 56 -9.69 -3.29 5.07
CA ASP A 56 -10.46 -3.59 6.28
C ASP A 56 -9.77 -3.04 7.53
N ILE A 57 -8.45 -3.25 7.66
CA ILE A 57 -7.68 -2.76 8.79
C ILE A 57 -7.74 -1.24 8.87
N ILE A 58 -7.42 -0.51 7.80
CA ILE A 58 -7.36 0.96 7.88
C ILE A 58 -8.74 1.59 8.06
N SER A 59 -9.79 1.00 7.48
CA SER A 59 -11.17 1.45 7.70
C SER A 59 -11.60 1.26 9.16
N ASN A 60 -11.20 0.16 9.79
CA ASN A 60 -11.51 -0.11 11.20
C ASN A 60 -10.69 0.75 12.17
N VAL A 61 -9.41 0.99 11.87
CA VAL A 61 -8.52 1.77 12.76
C VAL A 61 -8.84 3.26 12.70
N TYR A 62 -9.06 3.81 11.51
CA TYR A 62 -9.13 5.26 11.33
C TYR A 62 -10.55 5.84 11.33
N GLY A 63 -11.60 5.01 11.42
CA GLY A 63 -12.99 5.35 11.78
C GLY A 63 -13.75 6.29 10.83
N SER A 64 -13.07 7.24 10.19
CA SER A 64 -13.58 8.15 9.18
C SER A 64 -13.09 7.73 7.79
N SER A 65 -13.95 7.89 6.79
CA SER A 65 -13.63 7.64 5.39
C SER A 65 -12.46 8.51 4.93
N SER A 66 -12.43 9.79 5.32
CA SER A 66 -11.38 10.73 4.94
C SER A 66 -10.00 10.35 5.49
N SER A 67 -9.92 9.89 6.74
CA SER A 67 -8.65 9.44 7.32
C SER A 67 -8.17 8.15 6.63
N ALA A 68 -9.05 7.17 6.43
CA ALA A 68 -8.69 5.95 5.71
C ALA A 68 -8.22 6.24 4.28
N GLU A 69 -8.86 7.19 3.60
CA GLU A 69 -8.49 7.61 2.24
C GLU A 69 -7.09 8.24 2.22
N MET A 70 -6.78 9.10 3.19
CA MET A 70 -5.45 9.71 3.32
C MET A 70 -4.37 8.63 3.53
N ILE A 71 -4.64 7.59 4.33
CA ILE A 71 -3.72 6.46 4.49
C ILE A 71 -3.57 5.69 3.18
N ALA A 72 -4.67 5.35 2.51
CA ALA A 72 -4.63 4.64 1.22
C ALA A 72 -3.80 5.42 0.17
N ARG A 73 -3.94 6.74 0.12
CA ARG A 73 -3.14 7.62 -0.73
C ARG A 73 -1.64 7.44 -0.50
N MET A 74 -1.20 7.34 0.75
CA MET A 74 0.21 7.18 1.07
C MET A 74 0.80 5.84 0.62
N PHE A 75 -0.02 4.80 0.49
CA PHE A 75 0.41 3.48 0.02
C PHE A 75 0.34 3.36 -1.51
N ILE A 76 -0.71 3.92 -2.12
CA ILE A 76 -0.93 3.85 -3.58
C ILE A 76 0.07 4.74 -4.33
N TYR A 77 0.37 5.94 -3.83
CA TYR A 77 1.24 6.90 -4.51
C TYR A 77 2.63 6.34 -4.87
N PRO A 78 3.40 5.78 -3.93
CA PRO A 78 4.70 5.20 -4.25
C PRO A 78 4.59 4.03 -5.24
N VAL A 79 3.53 3.21 -5.18
CA VAL A 79 3.33 2.13 -6.17
C VAL A 79 3.08 2.72 -7.56
N LYS A 80 2.14 3.67 -7.69
CA LYS A 80 1.85 4.33 -8.96
C LYS A 80 3.11 4.88 -9.64
N LEU A 81 3.99 5.52 -8.87
CA LEU A 81 5.23 6.10 -9.39
C LEU A 81 6.28 5.05 -9.76
N ASN A 82 6.43 3.99 -8.97
CA ASN A 82 7.51 3.02 -9.16
C ASN A 82 7.26 2.04 -10.30
N ILE A 83 5.99 1.71 -10.58
CA ILE A 83 5.61 0.78 -11.66
C ILE A 83 4.77 1.46 -12.75
N PHE A 84 4.84 2.79 -12.84
CA PHE A 84 4.27 3.61 -13.91
C PHE A 84 2.80 3.28 -14.25
N ILE A 85 1.93 3.14 -13.24
CA ILE A 85 0.50 2.96 -13.47
C ILE A 85 -0.07 4.26 -14.03
N ASP A 86 -0.64 4.25 -15.24
CA ASP A 86 -1.17 5.45 -15.91
C ASP A 86 -2.52 5.94 -15.33
N GLU A 87 -3.20 5.10 -14.55
CA GLU A 87 -4.52 5.44 -14.01
C GLU A 87 -4.49 6.63 -13.04
N PRO A 88 -5.47 7.56 -13.11
CA PRO A 88 -5.53 8.68 -12.17
C PRO A 88 -5.55 8.20 -10.71
N MET A 89 -4.89 8.96 -9.83
CA MET A 89 -4.80 8.62 -8.41
C MET A 89 -6.19 8.38 -7.79
N GLU A 90 -7.18 9.17 -8.18
CA GLU A 90 -8.51 9.13 -7.55
C GLU A 90 -9.28 7.88 -7.97
N LYS A 91 -9.00 7.38 -9.18
CA LYS A 91 -9.53 6.10 -9.64
C LYS A 91 -8.90 4.95 -8.86
N LEU A 92 -7.60 4.98 -8.60
CA LEU A 92 -6.91 3.94 -7.83
C LEU A 92 -7.42 3.88 -6.37
N ILE A 93 -7.66 5.03 -5.76
CA ILE A 93 -8.23 5.13 -4.41
C ILE A 93 -9.67 4.61 -4.39
N LYS A 94 -10.48 5.03 -5.37
CA LYS A 94 -11.85 4.52 -5.51
C LYS A 94 -11.85 3.00 -5.64
N LEU A 95 -10.97 2.44 -6.49
CA LEU A 95 -10.79 1.00 -6.61
C LEU A 95 -10.35 0.36 -5.30
N PHE A 96 -9.45 0.98 -4.54
CA PHE A 96 -9.03 0.44 -3.24
C PHE A 96 -10.20 0.21 -2.27
N PHE A 97 -11.14 1.15 -2.20
CA PHE A 97 -12.30 1.02 -1.29
C PHE A 97 -13.45 0.19 -1.87
N GLU A 98 -13.76 0.34 -3.15
CA GLU A 98 -14.92 -0.30 -3.78
C GLU A 98 -14.61 -1.68 -4.35
N ASN A 99 -13.41 -1.88 -4.88
CA ASN A 99 -12.99 -3.14 -5.52
C ASN A 99 -11.47 -3.37 -5.40
N PRO A 100 -10.94 -3.64 -4.19
CA PRO A 100 -9.49 -3.80 -3.96
C PRO A 100 -8.86 -4.93 -4.78
N ARG A 101 -9.66 -5.91 -5.23
CA ARG A 101 -9.18 -6.99 -6.12
C ARG A 101 -8.82 -6.48 -7.51
N GLU A 102 -9.56 -5.52 -8.03
CA GLU A 102 -9.24 -4.91 -9.32
C GLU A 102 -7.97 -4.04 -9.22
N LEU A 103 -7.79 -3.31 -8.11
CA LEU A 103 -6.53 -2.62 -7.83
C LEU A 103 -5.34 -3.60 -7.80
N TYR A 104 -5.50 -4.72 -7.08
CA TYR A 104 -4.48 -5.78 -7.04
C TYR A 104 -4.12 -6.26 -8.46
N ARG A 105 -5.12 -6.52 -9.30
CA ARG A 105 -4.91 -6.97 -10.69
C ARG A 105 -4.13 -5.95 -11.51
N ILE A 106 -4.40 -4.66 -11.35
CA ILE A 106 -3.66 -3.57 -12.01
C ILE A 106 -2.19 -3.57 -11.57
N ILE A 107 -1.95 -3.64 -10.26
CA ILE A 107 -0.58 -3.67 -9.69
C ILE A 107 0.18 -4.90 -10.20
N ARG A 108 -0.45 -6.08 -10.19
CA ARG A 108 0.15 -7.33 -10.67
C ARG A 108 0.51 -7.28 -12.15
N LYS A 109 -0.41 -6.78 -12.99
CA LYS A 109 -0.15 -6.63 -14.43
C LYS A 109 1.04 -5.69 -14.70
N ALA A 110 1.13 -4.59 -13.96
CA ALA A 110 2.24 -3.63 -14.10
C ALA A 110 3.58 -4.18 -13.58
N LEU A 111 3.57 -5.15 -12.66
CA LEU A 111 4.76 -5.85 -12.19
C LEU A 111 5.29 -6.91 -13.18
N GLU A 112 4.44 -7.37 -14.09
CA GLU A 112 4.75 -8.41 -15.08
C GLU A 112 5.13 -7.83 -16.46
N SER A 113 5.04 -6.50 -16.61
CA SER A 113 5.37 -5.75 -17.84
C SER A 113 6.83 -5.27 -17.83
#